data_AF-K0SBK3-F1
#
_entry.id   AF-K0SBK3-F1
#
_cell.length_a   1.000
_cell.length_b   1.000
_cell.length_c   1.000
_cell.angle_alpha   90.00
_cell.angle_beta   90.00
_cell.angle_gamma   90.00
#
_symmetry.space_group_name_H-M   'P 1'
#
loop_
_entity.id
_entity.type
_entity.pdbx_description
1 polymer ?
#
loop_
_entity_poly.entity_id
_entity_poly.type
_entity_poly.pdbx_seq_one_letter_code
_entity_poly.pdbx_strand_id
1 'polypeptide(L)'
;MDKEAKMVAEAERKKEKELAALGAERQRKADEERVRQAQEKVEEEARQQKQKEDEEARRQAEQDEAPRKAELAEEEALAESARLAEEEKKAAEQRRIAESVKEIAETELMRQKDKDEKAAQQRQKDEEKAKREKEQDELVEAVMAATKSGRGAFYAVLGLTPEASGADVKKSYKTRCLRLHPDKCRHERAGEAFRALSHAYDTLKCPEGRAEYDRRDAARAAAASPSGTKGTVSIPAGQCVTIVTNRDRRLEHLRGLNLRGTVQSYSAETGQYTVKVDDCSFNDGLILIDAGSLFQNITVCLRGLMAQKLGVFLVTLDGYLGEGGSYQVSFSDRGRARTAAVRPAHFIVPNGTVVRLEGLESRPDYNMSYGAVMGWTERFDGAGEDTSYYEVHLSGGERVNVKMANVCL
;
A
#
# COMPACT_ATOMS: atom_id res chain seq x y z
N MET A 1 150.93 -91.23 58.49
CA MET A 1 149.72 -91.50 57.68
C MET A 1 148.42 -91.04 58.35
N ASP A 2 148.45 -90.23 59.43
CA ASP A 2 147.25 -89.99 60.26
C ASP A 2 146.60 -88.60 60.10
N LYS A 3 147.14 -87.75 59.19
CA LYS A 3 146.60 -86.41 58.90
C LYS A 3 145.69 -86.35 57.67
N GLU A 4 145.83 -87.27 56.72
CA GLU A 4 144.98 -87.33 55.51
C GLU A 4 143.57 -87.86 55.81
N ALA A 5 143.43 -88.82 56.74
CA ALA A 5 142.14 -89.41 57.09
C ALA A 5 141.15 -88.42 57.74
N LYS A 6 141.64 -87.42 58.49
CA LYS A 6 140.78 -86.39 59.12
C LYS A 6 140.26 -85.35 58.13
N MET A 7 141.05 -84.97 57.11
CA MET A 7 140.62 -84.00 56.10
C MET A 7 139.54 -84.58 55.17
N VAL A 8 139.62 -85.87 54.86
CA VAL A 8 138.64 -86.57 54.02
C VAL A 8 137.29 -86.67 54.73
N ALA A 9 137.26 -87.02 56.01
CA ALA A 9 136.03 -87.14 56.78
C ALA A 9 135.27 -85.80 56.97
N GLU A 10 136.00 -84.68 57.08
CA GLU A 10 135.39 -83.35 57.21
C GLU A 10 134.86 -82.84 55.86
N ALA A 11 135.56 -83.13 54.76
CA ALA A 11 135.10 -82.84 53.41
C ALA A 11 133.85 -83.66 53.02
N GLU A 12 133.77 -84.92 53.45
CA GLU A 12 132.59 -85.76 53.24
C GLU A 12 131.37 -85.26 54.00
N ARG A 13 131.51 -84.89 55.29
CA ARG A 13 130.42 -84.28 56.07
C ARG A 13 129.93 -82.95 55.49
N LYS A 14 130.82 -82.16 54.89
CA LYS A 14 130.45 -80.89 54.25
C LYS A 14 129.68 -81.13 52.95
N LYS A 15 130.13 -82.08 52.12
CA LYS A 15 129.42 -82.54 50.92
C LYS A 15 128.04 -83.12 51.25
N GLU A 16 127.93 -83.89 52.32
CA GLU A 16 126.67 -84.52 52.73
C GLU A 16 125.62 -83.47 53.19
N LYS A 17 126.06 -82.43 53.92
CA LYS A 17 125.21 -81.30 54.28
C LYS A 17 124.79 -80.45 53.07
N GLU A 18 125.69 -80.21 52.12
CA GLU A 18 125.35 -79.50 50.88
C GLU A 18 124.38 -80.31 50.00
N LEU A 19 124.55 -81.63 49.91
CA LEU A 19 123.64 -82.51 49.17
C LEU A 19 122.24 -82.55 49.81
N ALA A 20 122.16 -82.56 51.15
CA ALA A 20 120.90 -82.49 51.89
C ALA A 20 120.20 -81.12 51.73
N ALA A 21 120.95 -80.02 51.72
CA ALA A 21 120.42 -78.68 51.48
C ALA A 21 119.87 -78.53 50.05
N LEU A 22 120.59 -79.04 49.04
CA LEU A 22 120.13 -79.11 47.65
C LEU A 22 118.88 -79.99 47.50
N GLY A 23 118.77 -81.08 48.25
CA GLY A 23 117.57 -81.93 48.29
C GLY A 23 116.36 -81.20 48.88
N ALA A 24 116.53 -80.49 50.00
CA ALA A 24 115.45 -79.72 50.62
C ALA A 24 114.99 -78.53 49.75
N GLU A 25 115.91 -77.87 49.05
CA GLU A 25 115.57 -76.78 48.14
C GLU A 25 114.81 -77.29 46.89
N ARG A 26 115.21 -78.44 46.34
CA ARG A 26 114.47 -79.10 45.25
C ARG A 26 113.06 -79.51 45.68
N GLN A 27 112.92 -80.03 46.91
CA GLN A 27 111.62 -80.42 47.44
C GLN A 27 110.69 -79.20 47.64
N ARG A 28 111.21 -78.09 48.19
CA ARG A 28 110.45 -76.84 48.34
C ARG A 28 110.00 -76.26 46.99
N LYS A 29 110.90 -76.25 45.99
CA LYS A 29 110.55 -75.80 44.63
C LYS A 29 109.47 -76.69 43.99
N ALA A 30 109.53 -78.01 44.21
CA ALA A 30 108.51 -78.92 43.73
C ALA A 30 107.15 -78.73 44.44
N ASP A 31 107.15 -78.45 45.74
CA ASP A 31 105.93 -78.18 46.51
C ASP A 31 105.34 -76.81 46.14
N GLU A 32 106.16 -75.77 45.94
CA GLU A 32 105.74 -74.47 45.42
C GLU A 32 105.13 -74.57 44.01
N GLU A 33 105.73 -75.37 43.14
CA GLU A 33 105.21 -75.62 41.79
C GLU A 33 103.87 -76.38 41.82
N ARG A 34 103.71 -77.35 42.73
CA ARG A 34 102.43 -78.05 42.95
C ARG A 34 101.34 -77.13 43.47
N VAL A 35 101.66 -76.24 44.42
CA VAL A 35 100.70 -75.25 44.94
C VAL A 35 100.28 -74.29 43.84
N ARG A 36 101.22 -73.83 43.01
CA ARG A 36 100.92 -72.96 41.88
C ARG A 36 100.03 -73.66 40.84
N GLN A 37 100.35 -74.90 40.46
CA GLN A 37 99.52 -75.68 39.55
C GLN A 37 98.13 -75.96 40.12
N ALA A 38 98.00 -76.16 41.43
CA ALA A 38 96.71 -76.31 42.10
C ALA A 38 95.90 -75.00 42.11
N GLN A 39 96.55 -73.85 42.34
CA GLN A 39 95.91 -72.53 42.28
C GLN A 39 95.43 -72.20 40.86
N GLU A 40 96.27 -72.44 39.84
CA GLU A 40 95.89 -72.22 38.43
C GLU A 40 94.70 -73.09 38.03
N LYS A 41 94.63 -74.36 38.48
CA LYS A 41 93.47 -75.23 38.24
C LYS A 41 92.20 -74.74 38.92
N VAL A 42 92.28 -74.30 40.17
CA VAL A 42 91.13 -73.76 40.91
C VAL A 42 90.62 -72.47 40.26
N GLU A 43 91.53 -71.60 39.79
CA GLU A 43 91.15 -70.39 39.05
C GLU A 43 90.53 -70.72 37.69
N GLU A 44 91.04 -71.71 36.97
CA GLU A 44 90.49 -72.15 35.69
C GLU A 44 89.10 -72.78 35.86
N GLU A 45 88.91 -73.63 36.86
CA GLU A 45 87.60 -74.20 37.22
C GLU A 45 86.61 -73.11 37.63
N ALA A 46 87.03 -72.11 38.41
CA ALA A 46 86.20 -70.97 38.76
C ALA A 46 85.79 -70.13 37.54
N ARG A 47 86.70 -69.94 36.56
CA ARG A 47 86.38 -69.25 35.29
C ARG A 47 85.39 -70.06 34.46
N GLN A 48 85.55 -71.37 34.37
CA GLN A 48 84.64 -72.25 33.65
C GLN A 48 83.25 -72.31 34.32
N GLN A 49 83.20 -72.34 35.65
CA GLN A 49 81.96 -72.28 36.42
C GLN A 49 81.22 -70.96 36.15
N LYS A 50 81.91 -69.83 36.25
CA LYS A 50 81.34 -68.51 36.00
C LYS A 50 80.85 -68.36 34.55
N GLN A 51 81.59 -68.88 33.57
CA GLN A 51 81.15 -68.87 32.17
C GLN A 51 79.88 -69.70 31.96
N LYS A 52 79.76 -70.86 32.62
CA LYS A 52 78.54 -71.68 32.57
C LYS A 52 77.36 -70.98 33.22
N GLU A 53 77.56 -70.36 34.38
CA GLU A 53 76.52 -69.59 35.08
C GLU A 53 76.07 -68.37 34.26
N ASP A 54 77.00 -67.63 33.65
CA ASP A 54 76.68 -66.49 32.77
C ASP A 54 75.98 -66.93 31.48
N GLU A 55 76.34 -68.07 30.91
CA GLU A 55 75.69 -68.64 29.72
C GLU A 55 74.29 -69.18 30.04
N GLU A 56 74.11 -69.83 31.19
CA GLU A 56 72.82 -70.30 31.69
C GLU A 56 71.89 -69.13 32.02
N ALA A 57 72.40 -68.07 32.65
CA ALA A 57 71.65 -66.85 32.90
C ALA A 57 71.19 -66.14 31.60
N ARG A 58 72.03 -66.15 30.56
CA ARG A 58 71.64 -65.61 29.23
C ARG A 58 70.56 -66.45 28.57
N ARG A 59 70.67 -67.79 28.62
CA ARG A 59 69.65 -68.70 28.07
C ARG A 59 68.32 -68.56 28.81
N GLN A 60 68.35 -68.42 30.13
CA GLN A 60 67.16 -68.21 30.93
C GLN A 60 66.51 -66.85 30.60
N ALA A 61 67.31 -65.78 30.49
CA ALA A 61 66.82 -64.47 30.09
C ALA A 61 66.18 -64.47 28.69
N GLU A 62 66.78 -65.17 27.72
CA GLU A 62 66.25 -65.31 26.36
C GLU A 62 64.97 -66.15 26.32
N GLN A 63 64.90 -67.22 27.13
CA GLN A 63 63.69 -68.03 27.30
C GLN A 63 62.55 -67.27 27.97
N ASP A 64 62.83 -66.35 28.88
CA ASP A 64 61.82 -65.52 29.55
C ASP A 64 61.43 -64.28 28.72
N GLU A 65 62.30 -63.79 27.84
CA GLU A 65 62.05 -62.64 26.98
C GLU A 65 61.09 -62.94 25.83
N ALA A 66 61.19 -64.12 25.21
CA ALA A 66 60.32 -64.55 24.12
C ALA A 66 58.81 -64.60 24.50
N PRO A 67 58.38 -65.25 25.59
CA PRO A 67 56.98 -65.28 26.00
C PRO A 67 56.48 -63.89 26.44
N ARG A 68 57.32 -63.07 27.10
CA ARG A 68 56.95 -61.69 27.45
C ARG A 68 56.68 -60.83 26.23
N LYS A 69 57.49 -60.96 25.16
CA LYS A 69 57.25 -60.24 23.90
C LYS A 69 55.98 -60.72 23.20
N ALA A 70 55.68 -62.02 23.25
CA ALA A 70 54.45 -62.55 22.70
C ALA A 70 53.21 -62.06 23.47
N GLU A 71 53.27 -62.04 24.80
CA GLU A 71 52.18 -61.53 25.68
C GLU A 71 51.92 -60.04 25.46
N LEU A 72 52.97 -59.21 25.35
CA LEU A 72 52.85 -57.80 25.00
C LEU A 72 52.24 -57.59 23.61
N ALA A 73 52.62 -58.41 22.62
CA ALA A 73 52.07 -58.32 21.27
C ALA A 73 50.59 -58.75 21.22
N GLU A 74 50.20 -59.77 21.98
CA GLU A 74 48.80 -60.17 22.13
C GLU A 74 47.96 -59.10 22.84
N GLU A 75 48.49 -58.48 23.90
CA GLU A 75 47.83 -57.37 24.60
C GLU A 75 47.65 -56.15 23.68
N GLU A 76 48.68 -55.80 22.90
CA GLU A 76 48.64 -54.71 21.94
C GLU A 76 47.65 -54.98 20.80
N ALA A 77 47.61 -56.21 20.27
CA ALA A 77 46.63 -56.63 19.27
C ALA A 77 45.20 -56.62 19.82
N LEU A 78 44.99 -57.03 21.07
CA LEU A 78 43.68 -56.97 21.72
C LEU A 78 43.24 -55.51 21.91
N ALA A 79 44.16 -54.64 22.35
CA ALA A 79 43.91 -53.22 22.51
C ALA A 79 43.60 -52.52 21.18
N GLU A 80 44.29 -52.89 20.09
CA GLU A 80 44.00 -52.38 18.74
C GLU A 80 42.63 -52.83 18.25
N SER A 81 42.28 -54.11 18.43
CA SER A 81 40.95 -54.62 18.06
C SER A 81 39.82 -53.95 18.86
N ALA A 82 40.05 -53.65 20.14
CA ALA A 82 39.11 -52.92 21.00
C ALA A 82 38.92 -51.47 20.55
N ARG A 83 40.01 -50.78 20.14
CA ARG A 83 39.95 -49.41 19.59
C ARG A 83 39.16 -49.37 18.28
N LEU A 84 39.41 -50.31 17.37
CA LEU A 84 38.67 -50.42 16.11
C LEU A 84 37.18 -50.68 16.36
N ALA A 85 36.84 -51.56 17.30
CA ALA A 85 35.46 -51.82 17.68
C ALA A 85 34.77 -50.59 18.33
N GLU A 86 35.50 -49.78 19.10
CA GLU A 86 34.98 -48.54 19.66
C GLU A 86 34.76 -47.47 18.57
N GLU A 87 35.68 -47.35 17.63
CA GLU A 87 35.57 -46.45 16.49
C GLU A 87 34.41 -46.83 15.57
N GLU A 88 34.21 -48.12 15.33
CA GLU A 88 33.06 -48.63 14.56
C GLU A 88 31.72 -48.35 15.28
N LYS A 89 31.66 -48.50 16.61
CA LYS A 89 30.49 -48.11 17.41
C LYS A 89 30.19 -46.61 17.30
N LYS A 90 31.22 -45.75 17.39
CA LYS A 90 31.07 -44.30 17.21
C LYS A 90 30.60 -43.97 15.80
N ALA A 91 31.13 -44.64 14.78
CA ALA A 91 30.70 -44.46 13.39
C ALA A 91 29.24 -44.92 13.19
N ALA A 92 28.83 -46.03 13.80
CA ALA A 92 27.45 -46.51 13.76
C ALA A 92 26.48 -45.54 14.45
N GLU A 93 26.86 -44.99 15.60
CA GLU A 93 26.08 -43.97 16.30
C GLU A 93 25.95 -42.68 15.48
N GLN A 94 27.03 -42.20 14.89
CA GLN A 94 27.01 -41.05 13.99
C GLN A 94 26.11 -41.27 12.77
N ARG A 95 26.12 -42.48 12.18
CA ARG A 95 25.21 -42.84 11.08
C ARG A 95 23.75 -42.80 11.53
N ARG A 96 23.44 -43.35 12.70
CA ARG A 96 22.09 -43.30 13.27
C ARG A 96 21.61 -41.87 13.52
N ILE A 97 22.49 -41.02 14.07
CA ILE A 97 22.18 -39.59 14.27
C ILE A 97 21.93 -38.89 12.93
N ALA A 98 22.76 -39.14 11.92
CA ALA A 98 22.60 -38.56 10.59
C ALA A 98 21.26 -38.96 9.93
N GLU A 99 20.84 -40.22 10.10
CA GLU A 99 19.54 -40.72 9.62
C GLU A 99 18.37 -40.04 10.36
N SER A 100 18.43 -39.95 11.70
CA SER A 100 17.41 -39.24 12.46
C SER A 100 17.32 -37.75 12.12
N VAL A 101 18.45 -37.07 11.90
CA VAL A 101 18.47 -35.66 11.46
C VAL A 101 17.83 -35.53 10.07
N LYS A 102 18.08 -36.48 9.16
CA LYS A 102 17.46 -36.48 7.84
C LYS A 102 15.93 -36.64 7.93
N GLU A 103 15.44 -37.55 8.75
CA GLU A 103 14.00 -37.71 8.99
C GLU A 103 13.36 -36.45 9.60
N ILE A 104 14.03 -35.81 10.56
CA ILE A 104 13.57 -34.54 11.13
C ILE A 104 13.52 -33.46 10.05
N ALA A 105 14.56 -33.33 9.22
CA ALA A 105 14.58 -32.36 8.12
C ALA A 105 13.45 -32.61 7.09
N GLU A 106 13.18 -33.87 6.74
CA GLU A 106 12.09 -34.23 5.83
C GLU A 106 10.70 -33.92 6.41
N THR A 107 10.49 -34.21 7.70
CA THR A 107 9.23 -33.89 8.38
C THR A 107 9.02 -32.39 8.56
N GLU A 108 10.07 -31.61 8.83
CA GLU A 108 10.00 -30.14 8.86
C GLU A 108 9.70 -29.56 7.49
N LEU A 109 10.30 -30.11 6.42
CA LEU A 109 10.01 -29.70 5.05
C LEU A 109 8.54 -29.94 4.68
N MET A 110 7.97 -31.10 5.05
CA MET A 110 6.54 -31.40 4.86
C MET A 110 5.66 -30.42 5.64
N ARG A 111 5.97 -30.18 6.92
CA ARG A 111 5.24 -29.19 7.75
C ARG A 111 5.30 -27.78 7.17
N GLN A 112 6.44 -27.39 6.59
CA GLN A 112 6.59 -26.09 5.97
C GLN A 112 5.75 -25.99 4.69
N LYS A 113 5.77 -27.02 3.83
CA LYS A 113 4.90 -27.10 2.64
C LYS A 113 3.41 -27.02 3.00
N ASP A 114 2.96 -27.74 4.03
CA ASP A 114 1.57 -27.69 4.50
C ASP A 114 1.18 -26.29 5.00
N LYS A 115 2.09 -25.61 5.69
CA LYS A 115 1.88 -24.23 6.15
C LYS A 115 1.78 -23.28 4.96
N ASP A 116 2.69 -23.41 3.99
CA ASP A 116 2.72 -22.57 2.79
C ASP A 116 1.47 -22.79 1.92
N GLU A 117 1.01 -24.04 1.78
CA GLU A 117 -0.20 -24.38 1.05
C GLU A 117 -1.45 -23.83 1.75
N LYS A 118 -1.55 -23.98 3.08
CA LYS A 118 -2.63 -23.37 3.87
C LYS A 118 -2.62 -21.84 3.76
N ALA A 119 -1.43 -21.22 3.80
CA ALA A 119 -1.29 -19.78 3.62
C ALA A 119 -1.71 -19.35 2.21
N ALA A 120 -1.38 -20.12 1.17
CA ALA A 120 -1.82 -19.87 -0.20
C ALA A 120 -3.35 -19.99 -0.36
N GLN A 121 -3.96 -21.03 0.22
CA GLN A 121 -5.42 -21.19 0.22
C GLN A 121 -6.12 -20.04 0.97
N GLN A 122 -5.54 -19.58 2.07
CA GLN A 122 -6.08 -18.44 2.81
C GLN A 122 -5.98 -17.13 1.99
N ARG A 123 -4.83 -16.89 1.34
CA ARG A 123 -4.65 -15.74 0.43
C ARG A 123 -5.68 -15.76 -0.70
N GLN A 124 -5.94 -16.91 -1.32
CA GLN A 124 -6.97 -17.03 -2.36
C GLN A 124 -8.37 -16.72 -1.83
N LYS A 125 -8.72 -17.17 -0.62
CA LYS A 125 -10.00 -16.85 0.04
C LYS A 125 -10.12 -15.37 0.36
N ASP A 126 -9.04 -14.75 0.84
CA ASP A 126 -9.00 -13.33 1.17
C ASP A 126 -9.09 -12.46 -0.09
N GLU A 127 -8.42 -12.85 -1.18
CA GLU A 127 -8.54 -12.22 -2.50
C GLU A 127 -9.96 -12.35 -3.07
N GLU A 128 -10.58 -13.53 -2.98
CA GLU A 128 -11.96 -13.73 -3.43
C GLU A 128 -12.95 -12.89 -2.60
N LYS A 129 -12.74 -12.82 -1.28
CA LYS A 129 -13.52 -11.98 -0.39
C LYS A 129 -13.35 -10.50 -0.74
N ALA A 130 -12.13 -10.02 -0.96
CA ALA A 130 -11.86 -8.64 -1.35
C ALA A 130 -12.48 -8.30 -2.71
N LYS A 131 -12.46 -9.23 -3.68
CA LYS A 131 -13.17 -9.06 -4.96
C LYS A 131 -14.68 -8.93 -4.75
N ARG A 132 -15.28 -9.78 -3.92
CA ARG A 132 -16.71 -9.71 -3.60
C ARG A 132 -17.09 -8.41 -2.87
N GLU A 133 -16.26 -7.94 -1.94
CA GLU A 133 -16.45 -6.66 -1.25
C GLU A 133 -16.37 -5.49 -2.24
N LYS A 134 -15.38 -5.49 -3.14
CA LYS A 134 -15.26 -4.48 -4.19
C LYS A 134 -16.45 -4.48 -5.15
N GLU A 135 -16.91 -5.64 -5.58
CA GLU A 135 -18.12 -5.77 -6.40
C GLU A 135 -19.38 -5.25 -5.68
N GLN A 136 -19.46 -5.43 -4.36
CA GLN A 136 -20.55 -4.87 -3.55
C GLN A 136 -20.47 -3.34 -3.49
N ASP A 137 -19.30 -2.77 -3.26
CA ASP A 137 -19.09 -1.32 -3.21
C ASP A 137 -19.40 -0.66 -4.57
N GLU A 138 -18.92 -1.26 -5.66
CA GLU A 138 -19.25 -0.81 -7.03
C GLU A 138 -20.77 -0.88 -7.29
N LEU A 139 -21.44 -1.92 -6.79
CA LEU A 139 -22.90 -2.04 -6.91
C LEU A 139 -23.65 -0.98 -6.08
N VAL A 140 -23.18 -0.67 -4.86
CA VAL A 140 -23.76 0.39 -4.02
C VAL A 140 -23.64 1.73 -4.74
N GLU A 141 -22.45 2.07 -5.24
CA GLU A 141 -22.24 3.32 -5.96
C GLU A 141 -23.03 3.39 -7.26
N ALA A 142 -23.14 2.29 -8.02
CA ALA A 142 -23.98 2.22 -9.22
C ALA A 142 -25.46 2.47 -8.90
N VAL A 143 -25.99 1.89 -7.81
CA VAL A 143 -27.37 2.12 -7.35
C VAL A 143 -27.57 3.59 -6.94
N MET A 144 -26.59 4.18 -6.25
CA MET A 144 -26.67 5.57 -5.82
C MET A 144 -26.47 6.58 -6.95
N ALA A 145 -25.74 6.22 -8.01
CA ALA A 145 -25.65 7.01 -9.23
C ALA A 145 -26.96 6.92 -10.04
N ALA A 146 -27.58 5.73 -10.08
CA ALA A 146 -28.86 5.51 -10.74
C ALA A 146 -30.00 6.34 -10.10
N THR A 147 -30.04 6.45 -8.76
CA THR A 147 -31.02 7.32 -8.09
C THR A 147 -30.86 8.80 -8.45
N LYS A 148 -29.63 9.28 -8.67
CA LYS A 148 -29.36 10.67 -9.08
C LYS A 148 -29.70 10.95 -10.55
N SER A 149 -29.70 9.92 -11.39
CA SER A 149 -29.90 10.08 -12.84
C SER A 149 -31.31 10.55 -13.22
N GLY A 150 -32.27 10.38 -12.31
CA GLY A 150 -33.62 10.95 -12.34
C GLY A 150 -34.54 10.43 -13.47
N ARG A 151 -34.02 10.15 -14.68
CA ARG A 151 -34.73 9.45 -15.75
C ARG A 151 -34.51 7.95 -15.61
N GLY A 152 -35.58 7.16 -15.69
CA GLY A 152 -35.51 5.69 -15.57
C GLY A 152 -34.84 5.19 -14.28
N ALA A 153 -34.76 6.05 -13.25
CA ALA A 153 -34.01 5.80 -12.03
C ALA A 153 -34.44 4.50 -11.33
N PHE A 154 -35.74 4.17 -11.31
CA PHE A 154 -36.20 2.93 -10.67
C PHE A 154 -35.81 1.66 -11.42
N TYR A 155 -35.83 1.69 -12.76
CA TYR A 155 -35.35 0.58 -13.59
C TYR A 155 -33.83 0.45 -13.50
N ALA A 156 -33.10 1.56 -13.55
CA ALA A 156 -31.65 1.60 -13.43
C ALA A 156 -31.15 1.13 -12.05
N VAL A 157 -31.86 1.47 -10.96
CA VAL A 157 -31.58 0.97 -9.60
C VAL A 157 -31.74 -0.56 -9.52
N LEU A 158 -32.67 -1.14 -10.26
CA LEU A 158 -32.81 -2.59 -10.41
C LEU A 158 -31.93 -3.18 -11.53
N GLY A 159 -31.21 -2.35 -12.29
CA GLY A 159 -30.44 -2.73 -13.48
C GLY A 159 -31.26 -3.48 -14.52
N LEU A 160 -32.51 -3.04 -14.69
CA LEU A 160 -33.43 -3.53 -15.69
C LEU A 160 -33.73 -2.43 -16.70
N THR A 161 -34.26 -2.82 -17.85
CA THR A 161 -34.76 -1.86 -18.85
C THR A 161 -36.27 -1.65 -18.64
N PRO A 162 -36.86 -0.57 -19.17
CA PRO A 162 -38.30 -0.34 -19.10
C PRO A 162 -39.14 -1.46 -19.73
N GLU A 163 -38.57 -2.29 -20.61
CA GLU A 163 -39.24 -3.46 -21.20
C GLU A 163 -39.27 -4.70 -20.29
N ALA A 164 -38.62 -4.65 -19.12
CA ALA A 164 -38.50 -5.80 -18.23
C ALA A 164 -39.87 -6.28 -17.71
N SER A 165 -40.05 -7.60 -17.62
CA SER A 165 -41.27 -8.19 -17.09
C SER A 165 -41.36 -8.06 -15.56
N GLY A 166 -42.57 -8.19 -15.00
CA GLY A 166 -42.73 -8.22 -13.53
C GLY A 166 -41.97 -9.37 -12.86
N ALA A 167 -41.74 -10.47 -13.58
CA ALA A 167 -40.92 -11.58 -13.10
C ALA A 167 -39.44 -11.20 -13.01
N ASP A 168 -38.93 -10.44 -13.98
CA ASP A 168 -37.54 -9.95 -13.99
C ASP A 168 -37.30 -8.92 -12.90
N VAL A 169 -38.27 -8.02 -12.66
CA VAL A 169 -38.28 -7.06 -11.54
C VAL A 169 -38.13 -7.79 -10.21
N LYS A 170 -38.92 -8.83 -9.97
CA LYS A 170 -38.85 -9.64 -8.74
C LYS A 170 -37.53 -10.41 -8.62
N LYS A 171 -37.03 -10.98 -9.71
CA LYS A 171 -35.77 -11.73 -9.74
C LYS A 171 -34.59 -10.81 -9.44
N SER A 172 -34.50 -9.65 -10.11
CA SER A 172 -33.42 -8.69 -9.92
C SER A 172 -33.44 -8.11 -8.51
N TYR A 173 -34.62 -7.76 -7.98
CA TYR A 173 -34.76 -7.30 -6.60
C TYR A 173 -34.18 -8.30 -5.60
N LYS A 174 -34.56 -9.59 -5.70
CA LYS A 174 -34.05 -10.62 -4.80
C LYS A 174 -32.53 -10.79 -4.88
N THR A 175 -31.96 -10.76 -6.09
CA THR A 175 -30.51 -10.87 -6.29
C THR A 175 -29.77 -9.66 -5.73
N ARG A 176 -30.28 -8.44 -5.95
CA ARG A 176 -29.66 -7.20 -5.45
C ARG A 176 -29.80 -7.04 -3.94
N CYS A 177 -30.93 -7.42 -3.34
CA CYS A 177 -31.10 -7.41 -1.88
C CYS A 177 -30.08 -8.29 -1.16
N LEU A 178 -29.76 -9.47 -1.71
CA LEU A 178 -28.75 -10.36 -1.12
C LEU A 178 -27.34 -9.76 -1.16
N ARG A 179 -27.04 -8.95 -2.19
CA ARG A 179 -25.73 -8.30 -2.37
C ARG A 179 -25.61 -7.00 -1.59
N LEU A 180 -26.69 -6.24 -1.46
CA LEU A 180 -26.75 -4.91 -0.84
C LEU A 180 -27.30 -4.94 0.60
N HIS A 181 -27.42 -6.11 1.21
CA HIS A 181 -27.95 -6.22 2.56
C HIS A 181 -27.03 -5.48 3.56
N PRO A 182 -27.57 -4.60 4.43
CA PRO A 182 -26.76 -3.75 5.32
C PRO A 182 -25.94 -4.54 6.36
N ASP A 183 -26.32 -5.80 6.63
CA ASP A 183 -25.55 -6.70 7.52
C ASP A 183 -24.33 -7.33 6.82
N LYS A 184 -24.37 -7.49 5.49
CA LYS A 184 -23.31 -8.18 4.73
C LYS A 184 -22.39 -7.22 3.97
N CYS A 185 -22.90 -6.05 3.60
CA CYS A 185 -22.16 -5.00 2.92
C CYS A 185 -21.67 -3.97 3.95
N ARG A 186 -20.36 -3.71 3.97
CA ARG A 186 -19.72 -2.77 4.92
C ARG A 186 -19.73 -1.31 4.45
N HIS A 187 -20.29 -1.03 3.28
CA HIS A 187 -20.32 0.30 2.70
C HIS A 187 -21.22 1.25 3.49
N GLU A 188 -20.76 2.48 3.76
CA GLU A 188 -21.49 3.48 4.55
C GLU A 188 -22.89 3.78 3.98
N ARG A 189 -22.99 3.76 2.65
CA ARG A 189 -24.23 4.05 1.90
C ARG A 189 -25.07 2.82 1.58
N ALA A 190 -24.70 1.62 2.07
CA ALA A 190 -25.45 0.39 1.80
C ALA A 190 -26.92 0.49 2.27
N GLY A 191 -27.17 1.11 3.42
CA GLY A 191 -28.53 1.32 3.93
C GLY A 191 -29.36 2.31 3.10
N GLU A 192 -28.73 3.28 2.43
CA GLU A 192 -29.41 4.19 1.49
C GLU A 192 -29.71 3.49 0.16
N ALA A 193 -28.73 2.77 -0.39
CA ALA A 193 -28.90 2.01 -1.61
C ALA A 193 -29.97 0.91 -1.46
N PHE A 194 -30.02 0.23 -0.31
CA PHE A 194 -31.04 -0.75 0.01
C PHE A 194 -32.44 -0.12 0.07
N ARG A 195 -32.58 1.04 0.73
CA ARG A 195 -33.86 1.78 0.77
C ARG A 195 -34.32 2.21 -0.62
N ALA A 196 -33.40 2.71 -1.45
CA ALA A 196 -33.69 3.05 -2.84
C ALA A 196 -34.13 1.83 -3.66
N LEU A 197 -33.48 0.68 -3.46
CA LEU A 197 -33.82 -0.58 -4.11
C LEU A 197 -35.24 -1.06 -3.73
N SER A 198 -35.60 -1.01 -2.44
CA SER A 198 -36.95 -1.35 -1.96
C SER A 198 -38.01 -0.39 -2.52
N HIS A 199 -37.74 0.92 -2.50
CA HIS A 199 -38.66 1.92 -3.04
C HIS A 199 -38.91 1.72 -4.55
N ALA A 200 -37.86 1.42 -5.32
CA ALA A 200 -37.98 1.10 -6.74
C ALA A 200 -38.83 -0.15 -6.99
N TYR A 201 -38.61 -1.21 -6.19
CA TYR A 201 -39.39 -2.44 -6.30
C TYR A 201 -40.86 -2.25 -5.92
N ASP A 202 -41.16 -1.54 -4.83
CA ASP A 202 -42.54 -1.30 -4.40
C ASP A 202 -43.34 -0.54 -5.47
N THR A 203 -42.70 0.42 -6.14
CA THR A 203 -43.31 1.17 -7.25
C THR A 203 -43.52 0.30 -8.50
N LEU A 204 -42.52 -0.52 -8.87
CA LEU A 204 -42.53 -1.29 -10.12
C LEU A 204 -43.24 -2.65 -10.02
N LYS A 205 -43.47 -3.15 -8.81
CA LYS A 205 -44.21 -4.40 -8.55
C LYS A 205 -45.70 -4.24 -8.89
N CYS A 206 -46.26 -3.05 -8.66
CA CYS A 206 -47.67 -2.76 -8.90
C CYS A 206 -47.86 -2.24 -10.35
N PRO A 207 -48.72 -2.85 -11.18
CA PRO A 207 -48.96 -2.38 -12.56
C PRO A 207 -49.40 -0.92 -12.63
N GLU A 208 -50.26 -0.49 -11.70
CA GLU A 208 -50.78 0.88 -11.62
C GLU A 208 -49.67 1.87 -11.23
N GLY A 209 -48.84 1.50 -10.25
CA GLY A 209 -47.71 2.31 -9.79
C GLY A 209 -46.62 2.44 -10.87
N ARG A 210 -46.37 1.36 -11.61
CA ARG A 210 -45.46 1.35 -12.77
C ARG A 210 -45.97 2.28 -13.87
N ALA A 211 -47.26 2.20 -14.22
CA ALA A 211 -47.85 3.05 -15.24
C ALA A 211 -47.86 4.54 -14.86
N GLU A 212 -48.03 4.88 -13.58
CA GLU A 212 -47.90 6.26 -13.11
C GLU A 212 -46.45 6.75 -13.17
N TYR A 213 -45.50 5.92 -12.74
CA TYR A 213 -44.08 6.24 -12.84
C TYR A 213 -43.64 6.46 -14.29
N ASP A 214 -44.00 5.55 -15.19
CA ASP A 214 -43.63 5.64 -16.62
C ASP A 214 -44.23 6.90 -17.27
N ARG A 215 -45.45 7.30 -16.89
CA ARG A 215 -46.05 8.57 -17.34
C ARG A 215 -45.29 9.80 -16.83
N ARG A 216 -44.88 9.80 -15.55
CA ARG A 216 -44.07 10.89 -14.97
C ARG A 216 -42.68 10.97 -15.57
N ASP A 217 -42.05 9.82 -15.82
CA ASP A 217 -40.72 9.74 -16.45
C ASP A 217 -40.76 10.22 -17.90
N ALA A 218 -41.81 9.83 -18.65
CA ALA A 218 -42.05 10.33 -20.01
C ALA A 218 -42.33 11.84 -20.05
N ALA A 219 -43.10 12.38 -19.10
CA ALA A 219 -43.32 13.83 -18.98
C ALA A 219 -42.02 14.57 -18.68
N ARG A 220 -41.14 14.00 -17.85
CA ARG A 220 -39.81 14.54 -17.55
C ARG A 220 -38.88 14.45 -18.77
N ALA A 221 -38.99 13.41 -19.59
CA ALA A 221 -38.28 13.28 -20.86
C ALA A 221 -38.77 14.28 -21.92
N ALA A 222 -40.08 14.57 -21.95
CA ALA A 222 -40.67 15.59 -22.80
C ALA A 222 -40.24 17.01 -22.39
N ALA A 223 -40.03 17.25 -21.08
CA ALA A 223 -39.45 18.49 -20.58
C ALA A 223 -37.94 18.62 -20.83
N ALA A 224 -37.23 17.51 -21.07
CA ALA A 224 -35.77 17.45 -21.22
C ALA A 224 -35.26 17.24 -22.66
N SER A 225 -36.14 17.07 -23.66
CA SER A 225 -35.74 17.06 -25.08
C SER A 225 -35.82 18.47 -25.68
N PRO A 226 -34.75 18.98 -26.32
CA PRO A 226 -34.76 20.26 -27.01
C PRO A 226 -35.37 20.05 -28.40
N SER A 227 -36.68 19.86 -28.46
CA SER A 227 -37.44 19.91 -29.70
C SER A 227 -38.15 21.25 -29.77
N GLY A 228 -37.54 22.17 -30.50
CA GLY A 228 -38.18 23.25 -31.25
C GLY A 228 -39.14 24.17 -30.50
N THR A 229 -38.76 25.45 -30.40
CA THR A 229 -39.64 26.59 -30.04
C THR A 229 -40.04 26.66 -28.56
N LYS A 230 -39.09 27.03 -27.70
CA LYS A 230 -39.37 27.88 -26.53
C LYS A 230 -38.51 29.14 -26.67
N GLY A 231 -39.15 30.30 -26.67
CA GLY A 231 -38.50 31.58 -26.91
C GLY A 231 -37.33 31.79 -25.96
N THR A 232 -36.13 31.75 -26.50
CA THR A 232 -34.94 32.31 -25.86
C THR A 232 -35.20 33.81 -25.73
N VAL A 233 -35.42 34.29 -24.51
CA VAL A 233 -35.32 35.72 -24.22
C VAL A 233 -33.85 36.07 -24.46
N SER A 234 -33.57 36.65 -25.63
CA SER A 234 -32.22 37.03 -26.05
C SER A 234 -31.89 38.42 -25.53
N ILE A 235 -30.61 38.65 -25.22
CA ILE A 235 -30.12 39.99 -24.89
C ILE A 235 -30.35 40.87 -26.12
N PRO A 236 -31.10 41.98 -26.01
CA PRO A 236 -31.41 42.83 -27.15
C PRO A 236 -30.14 43.46 -27.74
N ALA A 237 -30.14 43.65 -29.06
CA ALA A 237 -29.07 44.34 -29.77
C ALA A 237 -28.92 45.78 -29.21
N GLY A 238 -27.67 46.19 -28.97
CA GLY A 238 -27.30 47.48 -28.39
C GLY A 238 -26.98 47.48 -26.89
N GLN A 239 -27.16 46.35 -26.19
CA GLN A 239 -26.85 46.26 -24.76
C GLN A 239 -25.35 45.99 -24.52
N CYS A 240 -24.77 46.71 -23.56
CA CYS A 240 -23.40 46.48 -23.12
C CYS A 240 -23.30 45.19 -22.28
N VAL A 241 -22.31 44.37 -22.58
CA VAL A 241 -22.04 43.08 -21.95
C VAL A 241 -20.56 43.00 -21.57
N THR A 242 -20.25 42.40 -20.43
CA THR A 242 -18.90 41.92 -20.12
C THR A 242 -18.78 40.49 -20.59
N ILE A 243 -17.71 40.22 -21.31
CA ILE A 243 -17.41 38.89 -21.81
C ILE A 243 -16.63 38.16 -20.73
N VAL A 244 -17.22 37.08 -20.19
CA VAL A 244 -16.57 36.24 -19.18
C VAL A 244 -16.22 34.90 -19.84
N THR A 245 -15.00 34.80 -20.35
CA THR A 245 -14.52 33.69 -21.21
C THR A 245 -14.14 32.42 -20.45
N ASN A 246 -14.86 32.09 -19.37
CA ASN A 246 -14.52 30.92 -18.56
C ASN A 246 -14.98 29.59 -19.19
N ARG A 247 -15.93 29.64 -20.13
CA ARG A 247 -16.54 28.44 -20.74
C ARG A 247 -16.22 28.21 -22.20
N ASP A 248 -15.77 29.22 -22.94
CA ASP A 248 -15.47 29.09 -24.36
C ASP A 248 -13.98 28.83 -24.61
N ARG A 249 -13.66 27.64 -25.15
CA ARG A 249 -12.28 27.24 -25.51
C ARG A 249 -11.68 28.14 -26.60
N ARG A 250 -12.51 28.76 -27.44
CA ARG A 250 -12.05 29.65 -28.52
C ARG A 250 -11.51 30.98 -28.00
N LEU A 251 -11.94 31.38 -26.82
CA LEU A 251 -11.61 32.65 -26.19
C LEU A 251 -10.65 32.46 -25.00
N GLU A 252 -9.91 31.34 -24.98
CA GLU A 252 -8.91 31.04 -23.93
C GLU A 252 -7.84 32.14 -23.80
N HIS A 253 -7.46 32.76 -24.91
CA HIS A 253 -6.51 33.88 -24.96
C HIS A 253 -7.04 35.18 -24.34
N LEU A 254 -8.36 35.27 -24.10
CA LEU A 254 -9.01 36.41 -23.46
C LEU A 254 -9.45 36.09 -22.02
N ARG A 255 -9.02 34.94 -21.46
CA ARG A 255 -9.32 34.57 -20.07
C ARG A 255 -8.71 35.55 -19.08
N GLY A 256 -9.53 35.99 -18.13
CA GLY A 256 -9.12 36.95 -17.09
C GLY A 256 -9.19 38.43 -17.53
N LEU A 257 -9.50 38.69 -18.80
CA LEU A 257 -9.78 40.04 -19.29
C LEU A 257 -11.29 40.27 -19.22
N ASN A 258 -11.76 41.14 -18.33
CA ASN A 258 -13.16 41.57 -18.25
C ASN A 258 -13.48 42.53 -19.41
N LEU A 259 -13.45 41.99 -20.63
CA LEU A 259 -13.63 42.78 -21.85
C LEU A 259 -15.07 43.24 -21.95
N ARG A 260 -15.26 44.53 -22.23
CA ARG A 260 -16.58 45.13 -22.46
C ARG A 260 -16.87 45.14 -23.96
N GLY A 261 -18.11 44.86 -24.31
CA GLY A 261 -18.57 44.97 -25.68
C GLY A 261 -20.07 45.19 -25.78
N THR A 262 -20.53 45.54 -26.97
CA THR A 262 -21.93 45.80 -27.28
C THR A 262 -22.49 44.67 -28.15
N VAL A 263 -23.60 44.07 -27.73
CA VAL A 263 -24.28 43.03 -28.53
C VAL A 263 -24.81 43.64 -29.83
N GLN A 264 -24.43 43.09 -30.98
CA GLN A 264 -24.94 43.51 -32.29
C GLN A 264 -26.10 42.66 -32.78
N SER A 265 -26.00 41.34 -32.65
CA SER A 265 -27.03 40.43 -33.13
C SER A 265 -27.00 39.10 -32.38
N TYR A 266 -28.15 38.45 -32.31
CA TYR A 266 -28.30 37.10 -31.77
C TYR A 266 -28.77 36.16 -32.89
N SER A 267 -28.08 35.03 -33.05
CA SER A 267 -28.51 33.96 -33.96
C SER A 267 -29.21 32.86 -33.18
N ALA A 268 -30.53 32.73 -33.39
CA ALA A 268 -31.34 31.69 -32.77
C ALA A 268 -31.00 30.27 -33.29
N GLU A 269 -30.40 30.15 -34.47
CA GLU A 269 -29.99 28.87 -35.08
C GLU A 269 -28.75 28.29 -34.41
N THR A 270 -27.80 29.14 -34.01
CA THR A 270 -26.52 28.72 -33.43
C THR A 270 -26.42 28.98 -31.92
N GLY A 271 -27.35 29.72 -31.34
CA GLY A 271 -27.34 30.11 -29.93
C GLY A 271 -26.28 31.16 -29.57
N GLN A 272 -25.69 31.81 -30.58
CA GLN A 272 -24.53 32.70 -30.42
C GLN A 272 -24.91 34.17 -30.59
N TYR A 273 -24.20 35.02 -29.84
CA TYR A 273 -24.24 36.47 -29.99
C TYR A 273 -23.02 36.98 -30.73
N THR A 274 -23.23 37.95 -31.61
CA THR A 274 -22.15 38.76 -32.18
C THR A 274 -21.98 39.98 -31.29
N VAL A 275 -20.84 40.11 -30.62
CA VAL A 275 -20.53 41.20 -29.70
C VAL A 275 -19.39 42.04 -30.25
N LYS A 276 -19.59 43.35 -30.31
CA LYS A 276 -18.54 44.32 -30.66
C LYS A 276 -17.76 44.71 -29.40
N VAL A 277 -16.52 44.29 -29.26
CA VAL A 277 -15.64 44.61 -28.14
C VAL A 277 -15.11 46.04 -28.26
N ASP A 278 -15.11 46.77 -27.13
CA ASP A 278 -14.71 48.18 -27.07
C ASP A 278 -13.18 48.36 -27.12
N ASP A 279 -12.42 47.38 -26.62
CA ASP A 279 -10.95 47.36 -26.72
C ASP A 279 -10.51 46.83 -28.09
N CYS A 280 -10.29 47.76 -29.02
CA CYS A 280 -9.83 47.53 -30.39
C CYS A 280 -8.37 47.04 -30.40
N SER A 281 -8.14 45.75 -30.21
CA SER A 281 -6.82 45.13 -30.50
C SER A 281 -6.90 43.91 -31.43
N PHE A 282 -8.11 43.44 -31.78
CA PHE A 282 -8.28 42.25 -32.62
C PHE A 282 -9.43 42.43 -33.62
N ASN A 283 -9.12 42.18 -34.90
CA ASN A 283 -9.99 41.92 -36.06
C ASN A 283 -11.44 42.47 -35.99
N ASP A 284 -11.66 43.66 -36.58
CA ASP A 284 -12.95 44.38 -36.68
C ASP A 284 -13.78 44.55 -35.40
N GLY A 285 -13.24 44.14 -34.24
CA GLY A 285 -13.88 44.22 -32.94
C GLY A 285 -15.08 43.28 -32.74
N LEU A 286 -15.41 42.38 -33.68
CA LEU A 286 -16.60 41.53 -33.60
C LEU A 286 -16.25 40.10 -33.20
N ILE A 287 -16.85 39.61 -32.12
CA ILE A 287 -16.63 38.26 -31.58
C ILE A 287 -17.95 37.51 -31.50
N LEU A 288 -17.95 36.26 -31.95
CA LEU A 288 -19.06 35.31 -31.75
C LEU A 288 -18.91 34.64 -30.39
N ILE A 289 -19.91 34.79 -29.53
CA ILE A 289 -19.85 34.38 -28.12
C ILE A 289 -21.11 33.59 -27.77
N ASP A 290 -20.93 32.48 -27.07
CA ASP A 290 -22.05 31.70 -26.55
C ASP A 290 -22.81 32.44 -25.44
N ALA A 291 -24.13 32.23 -25.37
CA ALA A 291 -25.01 32.88 -24.40
C ALA A 291 -24.54 32.72 -22.94
N GLY A 292 -23.91 31.58 -22.61
CA GLY A 292 -23.41 31.30 -21.27
C GLY A 292 -22.10 31.98 -20.89
N SER A 293 -21.47 32.71 -21.81
CA SER A 293 -20.21 33.45 -21.59
C SER A 293 -20.40 34.97 -21.61
N LEU A 294 -21.66 35.44 -21.66
CA LEU A 294 -22.02 36.85 -21.61
C LEU A 294 -22.58 37.20 -20.25
N PHE A 295 -21.98 38.22 -19.63
CA PHE A 295 -22.52 38.87 -18.46
C PHE A 295 -23.10 40.21 -18.89
N GLN A 296 -24.36 40.50 -18.57
CA GLN A 296 -24.93 41.79 -18.94
C GLN A 296 -24.35 42.88 -18.03
N ASN A 297 -23.71 43.90 -18.61
CA ASN A 297 -23.28 45.08 -17.85
C ASN A 297 -24.50 45.96 -17.62
N ILE A 298 -25.28 45.57 -16.63
CA ILE A 298 -26.51 46.26 -16.31
C ILE A 298 -26.16 47.39 -15.35
N THR A 299 -26.54 48.61 -15.73
CA THR A 299 -26.60 49.72 -14.79
C THR A 299 -27.83 49.51 -13.91
N VAL A 300 -27.60 49.29 -12.62
CA VAL A 300 -28.66 49.06 -11.64
C VAL A 300 -28.79 50.24 -10.69
N CYS A 301 -30.00 50.47 -10.22
CA CYS A 301 -30.27 51.50 -9.23
C CYS A 301 -30.06 50.93 -7.83
N LEU A 302 -29.16 51.49 -7.04
CA LEU A 302 -29.00 51.10 -5.63
C LEU A 302 -30.19 51.59 -4.80
N ARG A 303 -30.62 50.78 -3.83
CA ARG A 303 -31.71 51.12 -2.91
C ARG A 303 -31.32 50.97 -1.44
N GLY A 304 -32.12 51.58 -0.56
CA GLY A 304 -31.96 51.51 0.89
C GLY A 304 -30.65 52.13 1.41
N LEU A 305 -30.17 51.59 2.53
CA LEU A 305 -28.98 52.11 3.24
C LEU A 305 -27.70 52.05 2.40
N MET A 306 -27.63 51.17 1.39
CA MET A 306 -26.47 51.08 0.50
C MET A 306 -26.36 52.27 -0.45
N ALA A 307 -27.49 52.78 -0.98
CA ALA A 307 -27.50 54.00 -1.79
C ALA A 307 -27.05 55.22 -0.98
N GLN A 308 -27.50 55.32 0.28
CA GLN A 308 -27.11 56.39 1.19
C GLN A 308 -25.63 56.30 1.61
N LYS A 309 -25.14 55.08 1.85
CA LYS A 309 -23.75 54.83 2.26
C LYS A 309 -22.73 55.07 1.14
N LEU A 310 -23.09 54.73 -0.10
CA LEU A 310 -22.22 54.92 -1.26
C LEU A 310 -22.37 56.30 -1.90
N GLY A 311 -23.45 57.03 -1.60
CA GLY A 311 -23.72 58.37 -2.13
C GLY A 311 -23.99 58.39 -3.64
N VAL A 312 -24.22 57.22 -4.24
CA VAL A 312 -24.44 57.03 -5.67
C VAL A 312 -25.64 56.13 -5.86
N PHE A 313 -26.55 56.51 -6.76
CA PHE A 313 -27.77 55.77 -7.04
C PHE A 313 -27.64 54.83 -8.24
N LEU A 314 -26.70 55.07 -9.15
CA LEU A 314 -26.51 54.27 -10.36
C LEU A 314 -25.13 53.62 -10.33
N VAL A 315 -25.10 52.29 -10.43
CA VAL A 315 -23.85 51.53 -10.42
C VAL A 315 -23.86 50.50 -11.54
N THR A 316 -22.68 50.19 -12.08
CA THR A 316 -22.54 49.16 -13.13
C THR A 316 -22.15 47.85 -12.48
N LEU A 317 -22.89 46.78 -12.77
CA LEU A 317 -22.53 45.44 -12.33
C LEU A 317 -21.42 44.88 -13.24
N ASP A 318 -20.27 44.55 -12.66
CA ASP A 318 -19.11 44.05 -13.40
C ASP A 318 -18.91 42.54 -13.23
N GLY A 319 -19.49 41.93 -12.20
CA GLY A 319 -19.36 40.49 -11.99
C GLY A 319 -20.05 39.96 -10.75
N TYR A 320 -20.14 38.63 -10.65
CA TYR A 320 -20.75 37.90 -9.54
C TYR A 320 -19.69 37.21 -8.67
N LEU A 321 -19.68 37.50 -7.37
CA LEU A 321 -18.79 36.90 -6.38
C LEU A 321 -19.54 35.73 -5.72
N GLY A 322 -19.27 34.52 -6.24
CA GLY A 322 -20.01 33.29 -5.90
C GLY A 322 -19.93 32.83 -4.44
N GLU A 323 -18.93 33.25 -3.66
CA GLU A 323 -18.78 32.82 -2.26
C GLU A 323 -19.73 33.52 -1.28
N GLY A 324 -20.42 34.59 -1.69
CA GLY A 324 -21.26 35.40 -0.79
C GLY A 324 -22.57 35.90 -1.40
N GLY A 325 -22.97 35.35 -2.56
CA GLY A 325 -24.18 35.78 -3.28
C GLY A 325 -24.20 37.28 -3.57
N SER A 326 -23.04 37.89 -3.76
CA SER A 326 -22.88 39.35 -3.88
C SER A 326 -22.31 39.70 -5.25
N TYR A 327 -22.70 40.83 -5.79
CA TYR A 327 -22.24 41.34 -7.07
C TYR A 327 -21.18 42.41 -6.85
N GLN A 328 -20.14 42.37 -7.67
CA GLN A 328 -19.17 43.45 -7.75
C GLN A 328 -19.76 44.56 -8.61
N VAL A 329 -19.92 45.74 -8.01
CA VAL A 329 -20.37 46.95 -8.69
C VAL A 329 -19.23 47.95 -8.80
N SER A 330 -19.13 48.64 -9.94
CA SER A 330 -18.30 49.83 -10.09
C SER A 330 -19.15 51.10 -10.16
N PHE A 331 -18.66 52.15 -9.51
CA PHE A 331 -19.26 53.47 -9.51
C PHE A 331 -18.20 54.56 -9.48
N SER A 332 -18.56 55.73 -9.99
CA SER A 332 -17.71 56.91 -9.94
C SER A 332 -18.11 57.77 -8.73
N ASP A 333 -17.20 57.89 -7.76
CA ASP A 333 -17.37 58.78 -6.61
C ASP A 333 -16.36 59.93 -6.75
N ARG A 334 -16.87 61.15 -6.98
CA ARG A 334 -16.08 62.37 -7.19
C ARG A 334 -14.97 62.21 -8.25
N GLY A 335 -15.28 61.51 -9.34
CA GLY A 335 -14.35 61.30 -10.47
C GLY A 335 -13.31 60.20 -10.27
N ARG A 336 -13.39 59.42 -9.17
CA ARG A 336 -12.57 58.21 -8.97
C ARG A 336 -13.45 56.97 -9.10
N ALA A 337 -13.03 56.02 -9.93
CA ALA A 337 -13.66 54.71 -10.01
C ALA A 337 -13.46 53.95 -8.69
N ARG A 338 -14.55 53.45 -8.11
CA ARG A 338 -14.58 52.64 -6.89
C ARG A 338 -15.39 51.38 -7.13
N THR A 339 -14.99 50.29 -6.49
CA THR A 339 -15.68 49.00 -6.53
C THR A 339 -16.29 48.67 -5.17
N ALA A 340 -17.48 48.08 -5.13
CA ALA A 340 -18.11 47.58 -3.91
C ALA A 340 -18.81 46.23 -4.16
N ALA A 341 -19.01 45.45 -3.10
CA ALA A 341 -19.82 44.23 -3.15
C ALA A 341 -21.24 44.53 -2.67
N VAL A 342 -22.24 44.24 -3.50
CA VAL A 342 -23.65 44.54 -3.25
C VAL A 342 -24.49 43.28 -3.45
N ARG A 343 -25.34 42.94 -2.47
CA ARG A 343 -26.28 41.81 -2.57
C ARG A 343 -27.45 42.14 -3.52
N PRO A 344 -28.04 41.12 -4.17
CA PRO A 344 -29.18 41.31 -5.07
C PRO A 344 -30.40 42.01 -4.43
N ALA A 345 -30.58 41.89 -3.12
CA ALA A 345 -31.62 42.62 -2.39
C ALA A 345 -31.41 44.16 -2.37
N HIS A 346 -30.21 44.68 -2.69
CA HIS A 346 -29.88 46.10 -2.52
C HIS A 346 -29.81 46.88 -3.84
N PHE A 347 -30.17 46.26 -4.96
CA PHE A 347 -30.24 46.94 -6.24
C PHE A 347 -31.50 46.59 -7.03
N ILE A 348 -31.91 47.53 -7.87
CA ILE A 348 -33.08 47.47 -8.73
C ILE A 348 -32.60 47.30 -10.16
N VAL A 349 -33.05 46.22 -10.81
CA VAL A 349 -32.72 45.95 -12.20
C VAL A 349 -33.70 46.64 -13.14
N PRO A 350 -33.25 47.16 -14.30
CA PRO A 350 -34.13 47.74 -15.30
C PRO A 350 -35.17 46.74 -15.84
N ASN A 351 -36.34 47.25 -16.23
CA ASN A 351 -37.35 46.44 -16.91
C ASN A 351 -36.79 45.92 -18.25
N GLY A 352 -37.11 44.67 -18.59
CA GLY A 352 -36.57 43.95 -19.74
C GLY A 352 -35.29 43.16 -19.44
N THR A 353 -34.71 43.30 -18.25
CA THR A 353 -33.51 42.56 -17.85
C THR A 353 -33.82 41.07 -17.71
N VAL A 354 -33.02 40.22 -18.36
CA VAL A 354 -33.13 38.75 -18.23
C VAL A 354 -32.44 38.32 -16.95
N VAL A 355 -33.16 37.56 -16.14
CA VAL A 355 -32.70 37.09 -14.83
C VAL A 355 -32.94 35.59 -14.68
N ARG A 356 -32.05 34.94 -13.92
CA ARG A 356 -32.20 33.56 -13.47
C ARG A 356 -32.81 33.55 -12.06
N LEU A 357 -33.81 32.71 -11.86
CA LEU A 357 -34.44 32.55 -10.55
C LEU A 357 -33.70 31.51 -9.72
N GLU A 358 -33.42 31.83 -8.46
CA GLU A 358 -32.69 30.95 -7.54
C GLU A 358 -33.18 31.18 -6.10
N GLY A 359 -33.27 30.12 -5.30
CA GLY A 359 -33.70 30.22 -3.90
C GLY A 359 -35.22 30.40 -3.68
N LEU A 360 -36.06 30.03 -4.66
CA LEU A 360 -37.51 29.97 -4.49
C LEU A 360 -37.91 28.78 -3.60
N GLU A 361 -38.36 29.06 -2.38
CA GLU A 361 -38.87 28.04 -1.45
C GLU A 361 -40.32 27.62 -1.76
N SER A 362 -41.16 28.58 -2.17
CA SER A 362 -42.58 28.35 -2.42
C SER A 362 -42.88 27.66 -3.75
N ARG A 363 -41.99 27.82 -4.74
CA ARG A 363 -42.07 27.12 -6.03
C ARG A 363 -40.67 26.71 -6.49
N PRO A 364 -40.10 25.64 -5.92
CA PRO A 364 -38.75 25.18 -6.25
C PRO A 364 -38.61 24.74 -7.71
N ASP A 365 -39.71 24.40 -8.38
CA ASP A 365 -39.74 23.96 -9.78
C ASP A 365 -39.27 25.03 -10.76
N TYR A 366 -39.32 26.32 -10.39
CA TYR A 366 -38.83 27.42 -11.21
C TYR A 366 -37.41 27.86 -10.88
N ASN A 367 -36.75 27.24 -9.90
CA ASN A 367 -35.32 27.48 -9.68
C ASN A 367 -34.54 27.06 -10.93
N MET A 368 -33.49 27.82 -11.26
CA MET A 368 -32.71 27.68 -12.49
C MET A 368 -33.46 28.06 -13.79
N SER A 369 -34.69 28.55 -13.70
CA SER A 369 -35.41 29.08 -14.87
C SER A 369 -35.01 30.53 -15.16
N TYR A 370 -35.08 30.90 -16.43
CA TYR A 370 -34.84 32.27 -16.91
C TYR A 370 -36.15 33.00 -17.20
N GLY A 371 -36.19 34.29 -16.88
CA GLY A 371 -37.31 35.17 -17.20
C GLY A 371 -36.90 36.63 -17.34
N ALA A 372 -37.76 37.45 -17.93
CA ALA A 372 -37.55 38.89 -18.07
C ALA A 372 -38.26 39.65 -16.94
N VAL A 373 -37.57 40.60 -16.31
CA VAL A 373 -38.19 41.48 -15.30
C VAL A 373 -39.10 42.49 -15.99
N MET A 374 -40.39 42.47 -15.69
CA MET A 374 -41.37 43.39 -16.27
C MET A 374 -41.58 44.63 -15.41
N GLY A 375 -41.41 44.48 -14.10
CA GLY A 375 -41.58 45.55 -13.13
C GLY A 375 -41.15 45.11 -11.74
N TRP A 376 -41.10 46.07 -10.83
CA TRP A 376 -40.79 45.85 -9.43
C TRP A 376 -41.76 46.66 -8.57
N THR A 377 -42.10 46.12 -7.41
CA THR A 377 -42.95 46.79 -6.43
C THR A 377 -42.23 46.84 -5.10
N GLU A 378 -42.01 48.04 -4.57
CA GLU A 378 -41.50 48.21 -3.21
C GLU A 378 -42.62 47.99 -2.20
N ARG A 379 -42.37 47.13 -1.22
CA ARG A 379 -43.32 46.91 -0.13
C ARG A 379 -42.56 46.64 1.16
N PHE A 380 -42.84 47.44 2.17
CA PHE A 380 -42.37 47.20 3.53
C PHE A 380 -43.56 46.72 4.35
N ASP A 381 -43.37 45.70 5.17
CA ASP A 381 -44.40 45.29 6.11
C ASP A 381 -44.46 46.26 7.32
N GLY A 382 -45.48 46.09 8.18
CA GLY A 382 -45.62 46.90 9.38
C GLY A 382 -44.53 46.69 10.43
N ALA A 383 -43.63 45.71 10.24
CA ALA A 383 -42.50 45.39 11.09
C ALA A 383 -41.16 45.95 10.56
N GLY A 384 -41.16 46.55 9.36
CA GLY A 384 -39.98 47.09 8.70
C GLY A 384 -39.17 46.07 7.88
N GLU A 385 -39.68 44.86 7.66
CA GLU A 385 -39.09 43.88 6.75
C GLU A 385 -39.40 44.20 5.28
N ASP A 386 -38.40 44.00 4.43
CA ASP A 386 -38.45 44.26 2.99
C ASP A 386 -39.15 43.10 2.27
N THR A 387 -40.42 43.32 1.90
CA THR A 387 -41.27 42.37 1.15
C THR A 387 -41.34 42.69 -0.34
N SER A 388 -40.38 43.48 -0.84
CA SER A 388 -40.33 43.91 -2.23
C SER A 388 -40.10 42.73 -3.19
N TYR A 389 -40.76 42.77 -4.34
CA TYR A 389 -40.75 41.70 -5.33
C TYR A 389 -40.63 42.22 -6.77
N TYR A 390 -40.09 41.39 -7.64
CA TYR A 390 -40.09 41.55 -9.08
C TYR A 390 -41.23 40.75 -9.70
N GLU A 391 -41.89 41.35 -10.70
CA GLU A 391 -42.74 40.62 -11.62
C GLU A 391 -41.86 40.10 -12.76
N VAL A 392 -41.65 38.78 -12.79
CA VAL A 392 -40.80 38.12 -13.79
C VAL A 392 -41.67 37.33 -14.75
N HIS A 393 -41.52 37.61 -16.03
CA HIS A 393 -42.16 36.83 -17.10
C HIS A 393 -41.22 35.69 -17.51
N LEU A 394 -41.62 34.46 -17.18
CA LEU A 394 -40.84 33.26 -17.51
C LEU A 394 -40.92 32.95 -19.00
N SER A 395 -39.89 32.28 -19.52
CA SER A 395 -39.82 31.80 -20.91
C SER A 395 -41.00 30.89 -21.34
N GLY A 396 -41.79 30.38 -20.39
CA GLY A 396 -43.04 29.63 -20.62
C GLY A 396 -44.31 30.47 -20.74
N GLY A 397 -44.20 31.81 -20.72
CA GLY A 397 -45.35 32.72 -20.80
C GLY A 397 -46.05 33.00 -19.46
N GLU A 398 -45.62 32.35 -18.38
CA GLU A 398 -46.18 32.51 -17.03
C GLU A 398 -45.54 33.70 -16.29
N ARG A 399 -46.36 34.48 -15.58
CA ARG A 399 -45.90 35.60 -14.75
C ARG A 399 -45.76 35.16 -13.30
N VAL A 400 -44.59 35.38 -12.71
CA VAL A 400 -44.29 34.98 -11.34
C VAL A 400 -43.75 36.17 -10.56
N ASN A 401 -44.26 36.36 -9.35
CA ASN A 401 -43.74 37.35 -8.41
C ASN A 401 -42.64 36.73 -7.56
N VAL A 402 -41.44 37.29 -7.63
CA VAL A 402 -40.24 36.75 -6.99
C VAL A 402 -39.62 37.79 -6.07
N LYS A 403 -39.20 37.39 -4.86
CA LYS A 403 -38.48 38.28 -3.94
C LYS A 403 -37.20 38.79 -4.62
N MET A 404 -36.85 40.05 -4.39
CA MET A 404 -35.67 40.66 -5.03
C MET A 404 -34.35 39.94 -4.70
N ALA A 405 -34.27 39.27 -3.55
CA ALA A 405 -33.12 38.45 -3.16
C ALA A 405 -32.96 37.15 -3.97
N ASN A 406 -34.03 36.68 -4.62
CA ASN A 406 -34.08 35.39 -5.32
C ASN A 406 -33.85 35.53 -6.84
N VAL A 407 -33.32 36.68 -7.24
CA VAL A 407 -33.06 37.05 -8.62
C VAL A 407 -31.55 37.11 -8.82
N CYS A 408 -31.07 36.38 -9.82
CA CYS A 408 -29.67 36.29 -10.21
C CYS A 408 -29.49 36.81 -11.64
N LEU A 409 -28.45 37.59 -11.91
CA LEU A 409 -28.20 38.26 -13.19
C LEU A 409 -27.20 37.51 -14.06
#